data_AF-A0AAD6S003-F1
#
_entry.id   AF-A0AAD6S003-F1
#
_cell.length_a   1.000
_cell.length_b   1.000
_cell.length_c   1.000
_cell.angle_alpha   90.00
_cell.angle_beta   90.00
_cell.angle_gamma   90.00
#
_symmetry.space_group_name_H-M   'P 1'
#
loop_
_entity.id
_entity.type
_entity.pdbx_description
1 polymer ?
#
loop_
_entity_poly.entity_id
_entity_poly.type
_entity_poly.pdbx_seq_one_letter_code
_entity_poly.pdbx_strand_id
1 'polypeptide(L)'
;MANIPAPAGNGVASFKVPRPWESNVPKFNTEDKEDLQDFIEQVDDIIALAQITDEDEKKKLLTSYLPARKRETWRGLPEYVTGVSYLDFKKAVLKVYPEVQEDLDGTLEELEKLCQENRGIRRTEEGKLTRFGMRFRALVKKLTKAPAI
;
A
#
# COMPACT_ATOMS: atom_id res chain seq x y z
N MET A 1 8.79 -57.16 -13.73
CA MET A 1 8.15 -55.92 -14.23
C MET A 1 8.23 -54.88 -13.12
N ALA A 2 9.15 -53.91 -13.23
CA ALA A 2 9.35 -52.89 -12.21
C ALA A 2 8.27 -51.80 -12.36
N ASN A 3 7.48 -51.59 -11.30
CA ASN A 3 6.46 -50.55 -11.25
C ASN A 3 7.15 -49.22 -10.89
N ILE A 4 7.25 -48.30 -11.85
CA ILE A 4 7.75 -46.94 -11.64
C ILE A 4 6.56 -46.08 -11.21
N PRO A 5 6.53 -45.50 -9.99
CA PRO A 5 5.50 -44.55 -9.64
C PRO A 5 5.72 -43.23 -10.41
N ALA A 6 4.62 -42.70 -10.96
CA ALA A 6 4.56 -41.41 -11.65
C ALA A 6 5.03 -40.25 -10.75
N PRO A 7 5.63 -39.18 -11.32
CA PRO A 7 6.04 -38.01 -10.55
C PRO A 7 4.82 -37.32 -9.94
N ALA A 8 4.84 -37.15 -8.61
CA ALA A 8 3.84 -36.39 -7.88
C ALA A 8 3.75 -34.98 -8.46
N GLY A 9 2.52 -34.56 -8.79
CA GLY A 9 2.23 -33.24 -9.33
C GLY A 9 2.80 -32.14 -8.44
N ASN A 10 3.44 -31.17 -9.09
CA ASN A 10 3.94 -29.94 -8.49
C ASN A 10 2.78 -29.23 -7.78
N GLY A 11 2.70 -29.37 -6.46
CA GLY A 11 1.73 -28.63 -5.66
C GLY A 11 2.02 -27.14 -5.80
N VAL A 12 1.13 -26.41 -6.48
CA VAL A 12 1.12 -24.95 -6.44
C VAL A 12 1.06 -24.56 -4.97
N ALA A 13 2.10 -23.89 -4.47
CA ALA A 13 2.15 -23.48 -3.08
C ALA A 13 0.90 -22.66 -2.77
N SER A 14 0.02 -23.19 -1.93
CA SER A 14 -1.17 -22.48 -1.47
C SER A 14 -0.69 -21.25 -0.70
N PHE A 15 -0.86 -20.06 -1.26
CA PHE A 15 -0.52 -18.84 -0.55
C PHE A 15 -1.36 -18.77 0.73
N LYS A 16 -0.68 -18.65 1.87
CA LYS A 16 -1.32 -18.60 3.18
C LYS A 16 -1.28 -17.16 3.66
N VAL A 17 -2.46 -16.60 3.92
CA VAL A 17 -2.59 -15.28 4.55
C VAL A 17 -1.83 -15.29 5.88
N PRO A 18 -0.82 -14.41 6.05
CA PRO A 18 -0.01 -14.41 7.25
C PRO A 18 -0.87 -13.93 8.44
N ARG A 19 -0.74 -14.60 9.58
CA ARG A 19 -1.49 -14.26 10.79
C ARG A 19 -0.92 -12.98 11.40
N PRO A 20 -1.73 -12.13 12.04
CA PRO A 20 -1.27 -10.82 12.57
C PRO A 20 -0.20 -10.91 13.67
N TRP A 21 0.06 -12.09 14.23
CA TRP A 21 1.13 -12.35 15.21
C TRP A 21 2.40 -12.92 14.59
N GLU A 22 2.45 -13.15 13.27
CA GLU A 22 3.66 -13.61 12.58
C GLU A 22 4.65 -12.46 12.40
N SER A 23 5.95 -12.76 12.42
CA SER A 23 6.99 -11.74 12.35
C SER A 23 7.03 -10.99 11.02
N ASN A 24 6.59 -11.65 9.93
CA ASN A 24 6.69 -11.16 8.55
C ASN A 24 5.35 -10.62 8.03
N VAL A 25 4.69 -9.78 8.83
CA VAL A 25 3.44 -9.10 8.46
C VAL A 25 3.68 -7.61 8.22
N PRO A 26 2.90 -6.99 7.32
CA PRO A 26 2.85 -5.55 7.21
C PRO A 26 2.48 -4.92 8.56
N LYS A 27 3.19 -3.87 8.95
CA LYS A 27 2.95 -3.15 10.22
C LYS A 27 2.91 -1.67 9.95
N PHE A 28 1.87 -1.02 10.43
CA PHE A 28 1.76 0.43 10.40
C PHE A 28 1.86 0.96 11.83
N ASN A 29 3.08 1.27 12.25
CA ASN A 29 3.37 1.76 13.60
C ASN A 29 3.61 3.28 13.66
N THR A 30 3.88 3.90 12.52
CA THR A 30 4.14 5.35 12.42
C THR A 30 2.84 6.13 12.17
N GLU A 31 2.89 7.45 12.18
CA GLU A 31 1.77 8.28 11.71
C GLU A 31 2.02 8.81 10.28
N ASP A 32 3.11 8.34 9.66
CA ASP A 32 3.61 8.83 8.37
C ASP A 32 2.78 8.32 7.20
N LYS A 33 2.57 9.20 6.22
CA LYS A 33 1.80 8.91 5.02
C LYS A 33 2.45 7.85 4.14
N GLU A 34 3.76 7.94 3.89
CA GLU A 34 4.46 7.02 3.00
C GLU A 34 4.40 5.60 3.58
N ASP A 35 4.58 5.47 4.90
CA ASP A 35 4.43 4.21 5.65
C ASP A 35 2.98 3.67 5.60
N LEU A 36 1.97 4.55 5.64
CA LEU A 36 0.56 4.15 5.47
C LEU A 36 0.27 3.61 4.07
N GLN A 37 0.79 4.27 3.03
CA GLN A 37 0.61 3.83 1.65
C GLN A 37 1.29 2.49 1.39
N ASP A 38 2.54 2.35 1.84
CA ASP A 38 3.31 1.11 1.75
C ASP A 38 2.60 -0.03 2.49
N PHE A 39 2.12 0.22 3.71
CA PHE A 39 1.32 -0.75 4.46
C PHE A 39 0.06 -1.20 3.71
N ILE A 40 -0.71 -0.26 3.14
CA ILE A 40 -1.92 -0.59 2.38
C ILE A 40 -1.57 -1.42 1.14
N GLU A 41 -0.49 -1.07 0.43
CA GLU A 41 -0.02 -1.79 -0.76
C GLU A 41 0.39 -3.22 -0.42
N GLN A 42 1.15 -3.42 0.66
CA GLN A 42 1.53 -4.76 1.14
C GLN A 42 0.31 -5.62 1.48
N VAL A 43 -0.72 -5.03 2.10
CA VAL A 43 -1.96 -5.76 2.41
C VAL A 43 -2.77 -6.05 1.14
N ASP A 44 -2.80 -5.15 0.17
CA ASP A 44 -3.46 -5.35 -1.13
C ASP A 44 -2.82 -6.52 -1.90
N ASP A 45 -1.49 -6.64 -1.86
CA ASP A 45 -0.75 -7.77 -2.45
C ASP A 45 -1.12 -9.09 -1.75
N ILE A 46 -1.18 -9.10 -0.40
CA ILE A 46 -1.65 -10.28 0.36
C ILE A 46 -3.09 -10.65 -0.01
N ILE A 47 -3.98 -9.66 -0.15
CA ILE A 47 -5.37 -9.86 -0.57
C ILE A 47 -5.43 -10.49 -1.96
N ALA A 48 -4.62 -9.98 -2.91
CA ALA A 48 -4.57 -10.46 -4.28
C ALA A 48 -4.01 -11.89 -4.35
N LEU A 49 -2.92 -12.17 -3.64
CA LEU A 49 -2.31 -13.51 -3.55
C LEU A 49 -3.22 -14.53 -2.86
N ALA A 50 -4.01 -14.08 -1.88
CA ALA A 50 -5.02 -14.91 -1.21
C ALA A 50 -6.35 -14.99 -1.96
N GLN A 51 -6.49 -14.27 -3.09
CA GLN A 51 -7.70 -14.19 -3.92
C GLN A 51 -8.96 -13.82 -3.13
N ILE A 52 -8.83 -12.95 -2.12
CA ILE A 52 -9.97 -12.51 -1.31
C ILE A 52 -10.80 -11.55 -2.15
N THR A 53 -12.04 -11.95 -2.46
CA THR A 53 -12.97 -11.14 -3.27
C THR A 53 -13.97 -10.37 -2.44
N ASP A 54 -14.27 -10.82 -1.23
CA ASP A 54 -15.22 -10.19 -0.32
C ASP A 54 -14.68 -8.86 0.25
N GLU A 55 -15.47 -7.80 0.13
CA GLU A 55 -15.06 -6.45 0.52
C GLU A 55 -14.95 -6.29 2.05
N ASP A 56 -15.78 -6.99 2.83
CA ASP A 56 -15.75 -6.96 4.29
C ASP A 56 -14.52 -7.71 4.81
N GLU A 57 -14.20 -8.87 4.22
CA GLU A 57 -12.99 -9.62 4.52
C GLU A 57 -11.72 -8.82 4.23
N LYS A 58 -11.67 -8.06 3.12
CA LYS A 58 -10.54 -7.16 2.82
C LYS A 58 -10.34 -6.10 3.90
N LYS A 59 -11.42 -5.42 4.32
CA LYS A 59 -11.37 -4.42 5.41
C LYS A 59 -10.96 -5.05 6.73
N LYS A 60 -11.50 -6.23 7.04
CA LYS A 60 -11.18 -6.96 8.26
C LYS A 60 -9.71 -7.39 8.28
N LEU A 61 -9.17 -7.84 7.14
CA LEU A 61 -7.77 -8.21 7.01
C LEU A 61 -6.86 -7.00 7.19
N LEU A 62 -7.15 -5.89 6.50
CA LEU A 62 -6.41 -4.63 6.64
C LEU A 62 -6.35 -4.15 8.09
N THR A 63 -7.48 -4.16 8.80
CA THR A 63 -7.52 -3.75 10.21
C THR A 63 -6.91 -4.78 11.19
N SER A 64 -6.73 -6.03 10.75
CA SER A 64 -6.16 -7.11 11.57
C SER A 64 -4.66 -6.89 11.83
N TYR A 65 -3.93 -6.37 10.86
CA TYR A 65 -2.49 -6.10 10.98
C TYR A 65 -2.15 -4.84 11.78
N LEU A 66 -3.15 -4.03 12.12
CA LEU A 66 -2.97 -2.82 12.91
C LEU A 66 -2.86 -3.10 14.40
N PRO A 67 -2.12 -2.26 15.14
CA PRO A 67 -2.16 -2.25 16.60
C PRO A 67 -3.57 -1.89 17.09
N ALA A 68 -3.93 -2.37 18.29
CA ALA A 68 -5.30 -2.30 18.83
C ALA A 68 -5.90 -0.89 18.80
N ARG A 69 -5.12 0.13 19.17
CA ARG A 69 -5.55 1.54 19.17
C ARG A 69 -5.97 2.02 17.78
N LYS A 70 -5.12 1.79 16.76
CA LYS A 70 -5.39 2.19 15.37
C LYS A 70 -6.52 1.38 14.74
N ARG A 71 -6.58 0.09 15.08
CA ARG A 71 -7.68 -0.80 14.66
C ARG A 71 -9.02 -0.26 15.10
N GLU A 72 -9.15 0.19 16.35
CA GLU A 72 -10.39 0.78 16.87
C GLU A 72 -10.73 2.07 16.13
N THR A 73 -9.74 2.95 15.90
CA THR A 73 -9.93 4.18 15.12
C THR A 73 -10.46 3.90 13.72
N TRP A 74 -9.86 2.94 13.00
CA TRP A 74 -10.26 2.64 11.63
C TRP A 74 -11.59 1.90 11.55
N ARG A 75 -11.91 1.05 12.52
CA ARG A 75 -13.22 0.39 12.60
C ARG A 75 -14.36 1.34 13.02
N GLY A 76 -14.02 2.47 13.63
CA GLY A 76 -14.96 3.54 13.92
C GLY A 76 -15.33 4.39 12.70
N LEU A 77 -14.68 4.20 11.55
CA LEU A 77 -15.01 4.94 10.34
C LEU A 77 -16.37 4.53 9.79
N PRO A 78 -17.21 5.48 9.31
CA PRO A 78 -18.51 5.15 8.75
C PRO A 78 -18.39 4.24 7.52
N GLU A 79 -17.27 4.28 6.80
CA GLU A 79 -16.96 3.45 5.64
C GLU A 79 -16.54 2.01 5.99
N TYR A 80 -16.33 1.70 7.27
CA TYR A 80 -16.10 0.32 7.74
C TYR A 80 -17.39 -0.51 7.74
N VAL A 81 -18.56 0.09 7.49
CA VAL A 81 -19.83 -0.65 7.40
C VAL A 81 -19.85 -1.64 6.23
N THR A 82 -20.58 -2.75 6.41
CA THR A 82 -20.84 -3.74 5.38
C THR A 82 -21.60 -3.11 4.21
N GLY A 83 -21.22 -3.46 2.98
CA GLY A 83 -21.82 -2.92 1.75
C GLY A 83 -21.09 -1.70 1.17
N VAL A 84 -20.19 -1.06 1.92
CA VAL A 84 -19.24 -0.07 1.37
C VAL A 84 -18.05 -0.80 0.77
N SER A 85 -17.52 -0.33 -0.36
CA SER A 85 -16.34 -0.94 -1.00
C SER A 85 -15.07 -0.75 -0.17
N TYR A 86 -14.14 -1.69 -0.30
CA TYR A 86 -12.79 -1.61 0.28
C TYR A 86 -12.04 -0.37 -0.21
N LEU A 87 -12.27 0.05 -1.46
CA LEU A 87 -11.70 1.27 -2.02
C LEU A 87 -12.15 2.53 -1.27
N ASP A 88 -13.45 2.67 -0.97
CA ASP A 88 -13.98 3.81 -0.24
C ASP A 88 -13.48 3.81 1.21
N PHE A 89 -13.37 2.64 1.83
CA PHE A 89 -12.73 2.51 3.13
C PHE A 89 -11.26 2.97 3.11
N LYS A 90 -10.46 2.55 2.11
CA LYS A 90 -9.07 3.01 1.95
C LYS A 90 -8.99 4.54 1.82
N LYS A 91 -9.88 5.14 1.03
CA LYS A 91 -9.95 6.61 0.90
C LYS A 91 -10.29 7.29 2.22
N ALA A 92 -11.24 6.75 2.98
CA ALA A 92 -11.60 7.27 4.29
C ALA A 92 -10.43 7.18 5.28
N VAL A 93 -9.75 6.02 5.33
CA VAL A 93 -8.54 5.83 6.14
C VAL A 93 -7.48 6.86 5.80
N LEU A 94 -7.22 7.12 4.51
CA LEU A 94 -6.26 8.14 4.08
C LEU A 94 -6.69 9.56 4.50
N LYS A 95 -7.99 9.87 4.51
CA LYS A 95 -8.52 11.18 4.94
C LYS A 95 -8.39 11.44 6.44
N VAL A 96 -8.27 10.40 7.28
CA VAL A 96 -8.12 10.56 8.74
C VAL A 96 -6.79 11.21 9.11
N TYR A 97 -5.80 11.12 8.23
CA TYR A 97 -4.49 11.71 8.42
C TYR A 97 -4.45 13.06 7.68
N PRO A 98 -4.60 14.20 8.37
CA PRO A 98 -4.70 15.53 7.73
C PRO A 98 -3.44 15.91 6.94
N GLU A 99 -2.29 15.36 7.31
CA GLU A 99 -1.03 15.42 6.55
C GLU A 99 -1.11 14.75 5.16
N VAL A 100 -2.16 13.96 4.89
CA VAL A 100 -2.44 13.29 3.61
C VAL A 100 -3.32 14.12 2.67
N GLN A 101 -3.99 15.17 3.19
CA GLN A 101 -4.88 16.01 2.37
C GLN A 101 -4.14 16.78 1.28
N GLU A 102 -2.87 17.13 1.49
CA GLU A 102 -2.07 17.84 0.49
C GLU A 102 -1.44 16.87 -0.53
N ASP A 103 -1.17 15.64 -0.12
CA ASP A 103 -0.21 14.80 -0.81
C ASP A 103 -0.87 13.79 -1.80
N LEU A 104 -2.21 13.73 -1.87
CA LEU A 104 -2.93 12.88 -2.83
C LEU A 104 -2.91 13.43 -4.27
N ASP A 105 -2.79 14.74 -4.43
CA ASP A 105 -2.67 15.40 -5.75
C ASP A 105 -1.21 15.52 -6.20
N GLY A 106 -0.24 15.20 -5.32
CA GLY A 106 1.15 15.64 -5.48
C GLY A 106 1.20 17.15 -5.31
N THR A 107 1.94 17.66 -4.33
CA THR A 107 2.09 19.10 -4.18
C THR A 107 3.30 19.61 -4.94
N LEU A 108 3.31 20.91 -5.23
CA LEU A 108 4.52 21.60 -5.67
C LEU A 108 5.62 21.52 -4.60
N GLU A 109 5.27 21.44 -3.31
CA GLU A 109 6.22 21.23 -2.22
C GLU A 109 6.92 19.88 -2.29
N GLU A 110 6.22 18.78 -2.56
CA GLU A 110 6.82 17.46 -2.79
C GLU A 110 7.79 17.47 -3.98
N LEU A 111 7.44 18.18 -5.06
CA LEU A 111 8.30 18.34 -6.23
C LEU A 111 9.56 19.19 -5.90
N GLU A 112 9.39 20.24 -5.11
CA GLU A 112 10.48 21.09 -4.64
C GLU A 112 11.42 20.32 -3.72
N LYS A 113 10.88 19.59 -2.73
CA LYS A 113 11.63 18.73 -1.81
C LYS A 113 12.41 17.67 -2.58
N LEU A 114 11.78 16.99 -3.55
CA LEU A 114 12.48 16.03 -4.41
C LEU A 114 13.65 16.68 -5.15
N CYS A 115 13.49 17.89 -5.67
CA CYS A 115 14.58 18.64 -6.31
C CYS A 115 15.67 19.04 -5.32
N GLN A 116 15.32 19.41 -4.09
CA GLN A 116 16.28 19.78 -3.05
C GLN A 116 17.10 18.58 -2.55
N GLU A 117 16.45 17.45 -2.28
CA GLU A 117 17.13 16.23 -1.80
C GLU A 117 18.07 15.62 -2.85
N ASN A 118 17.73 15.80 -4.13
CA ASN A 118 18.52 15.32 -5.26
C ASN A 118 19.42 16.40 -5.86
N ARG A 119 19.60 17.52 -5.15
CA ARG A 119 20.44 18.63 -5.60
C ARG A 119 21.90 18.19 -5.66
N GLY A 120 22.51 18.35 -6.84
CA GLY A 120 23.92 18.02 -7.05
C GLY A 120 24.20 16.60 -7.53
N ILE A 121 23.16 15.82 -7.91
CA ILE A 121 23.37 14.58 -8.67
C ILE A 121 24.21 14.89 -9.91
N ARG A 122 25.33 14.18 -10.06
CA ARG A 122 26.21 14.30 -11.21
C ARG A 122 25.73 13.38 -12.32
N ARG A 123 26.04 13.74 -13.57
CA ARG A 123 25.68 12.94 -14.76
C ARG A 123 26.24 11.51 -14.74
N THR A 124 27.31 11.28 -13.97
CA THR A 124 27.93 9.97 -13.76
C THR A 124 27.18 9.09 -12.75
N GLU A 125 26.24 9.63 -11.99
CA GLU A 125 25.42 8.88 -11.04
C GLU A 125 24.11 8.39 -11.69
N GLU A 126 24.22 7.64 -12.79
CA GLU A 126 23.09 7.17 -13.62
C GLU A 126 21.96 6.53 -12.82
N GLY A 127 22.28 5.72 -11.80
CA GLY A 127 21.27 5.08 -10.95
C GLY A 127 20.44 6.09 -10.13
N LYS A 128 21.08 7.13 -9.58
CA LYS A 128 20.37 8.19 -8.84
C LYS A 128 19.57 9.07 -9.78
N LEU A 129 20.13 9.40 -10.95
CA LEU A 129 19.50 10.22 -11.97
C LEU A 129 18.26 9.52 -12.56
N THR A 130 18.32 8.21 -12.74
CA THR A 130 17.18 7.38 -13.19
C THR A 130 16.07 7.35 -12.14
N ARG A 131 16.42 7.09 -10.86
CA ARG A 131 15.44 7.10 -9.76
C ARG A 131 14.78 8.46 -9.58
N PHE A 132 15.56 9.55 -9.62
CA PHE A 132 15.05 10.91 -9.62
C PHE A 132 14.07 11.14 -10.77
N GLY A 133 14.45 10.77 -12.00
CA GLY A 133 13.58 10.94 -13.17
C GLY A 133 12.26 10.15 -13.09
N MET A 134 12.28 8.94 -12.52
CA MET A 134 11.07 8.14 -12.28
C MET A 134 10.16 8.82 -11.26
N ARG A 135 10.72 9.24 -10.11
CA ARG A 135 9.95 9.88 -9.01
C ARG A 135 9.41 11.26 -9.44
N PHE A 136 10.20 12.04 -10.18
CA PHE A 136 9.80 13.33 -10.74
C PHE A 136 8.63 13.20 -11.72
N ARG A 137 8.69 12.24 -12.66
CA ARG A 137 7.56 11.99 -13.58
C ARG A 137 6.31 11.51 -12.86
N ALA A 138 6.47 10.71 -11.81
CA ALA A 138 5.34 10.25 -11.01
C ALA A 138 4.63 11.43 -10.32
N LEU A 139 5.38 12.34 -9.70
CA LEU A 139 4.84 13.56 -9.07
C LEU A 139 4.19 14.49 -10.09
N VAL A 140 4.84 14.76 -11.23
CA VAL A 140 4.26 15.58 -12.31
C VAL A 140 2.97 14.95 -12.83
N LYS A 141 2.89 13.62 -12.95
CA LYS A 141 1.66 12.92 -13.36
C LYS A 141 0.53 13.04 -12.33
N LYS A 142 0.85 13.12 -11.03
CA LYS A 142 -0.14 13.40 -9.99
C LYS A 142 -0.65 14.85 -10.12
N LEU A 143 0.26 15.83 -10.22
CA LEU A 143 -0.02 17.27 -10.36
C LEU A 143 -0.80 17.65 -11.64
N THR A 144 -0.69 16.85 -12.69
CA THR A 144 -1.38 17.09 -13.98
C THR A 144 -2.73 16.39 -14.08
N LYS A 145 -3.12 15.58 -13.09
CA LYS A 145 -4.53 15.18 -12.99
C LYS A 145 -5.33 16.41 -12.58
N ALA A 146 -6.42 16.67 -13.28
CA ALA A 146 -7.28 17.80 -12.97
C ALA A 146 -7.70 17.73 -11.49
N PRO A 147 -7.70 18.86 -10.76
CA PRO A 147 -8.20 18.88 -9.40
C PRO A 147 -9.63 18.36 -9.43
N ALA A 148 -9.95 17.40 -8.57
CA ALA A 148 -11.31 16.92 -8.45
C ALA A 148 -12.18 18.08 -7.93
N ILE A 149 -12.87 18.76 -8.86
CA ILE A 149 -13.90 19.77 -8.59
C ILE A 149 -15.13 19.05 -8.02
#